data_AF-A0A915YG25-F1
#
_entry.id   AF-A0A915YG25-F1
#
_cell.length_a   1.000
_cell.length_b   1.000
_cell.length_c   1.000
_cell.angle_alpha   90.00
_cell.angle_beta   90.00
_cell.angle_gamma   90.00
#
_symmetry.space_group_name_H-M   'P 1'
#
loop_
_entity.id
_entity.type
_entity.pdbx_description
1 polymer ?
#
loop_
_entity_poly.entity_id
_entity_poly.type
_entity_poly.pdbx_seq_one_letter_code
_entity_poly.pdbx_strand_id
1 'polypeptide(L)'
;MTDNETLTFCQFLRQTLSIDQFEALSKTLGISQNKLTRLLKTPADTPYEVVLKLGELLDIKAIELVNQFDLGIDKITIRQHSLIQ
;
A
#
# COMPACT_ATOMS: atom_id res chain seq x y z
N MET A 1 8.47 27.61 -6.14
CA MET A 1 8.25 26.90 -4.86
C MET A 1 7.84 25.51 -5.26
N THR A 2 8.80 24.60 -5.34
CA THR A 2 8.57 23.19 -5.69
C THR A 2 8.76 22.44 -4.39
N ASP A 3 7.71 22.46 -3.57
CA ASP A 3 7.62 21.62 -2.40
C ASP A 3 7.51 20.18 -2.89
N ASN A 4 8.66 19.51 -3.02
CA ASN A 4 8.77 18.05 -3.12
C ASN A 4 8.33 17.46 -1.76
N GLU A 5 7.07 17.64 -1.39
CA GLU A 5 6.48 16.92 -0.28
C GLU A 5 6.37 15.47 -0.73
N THR A 6 7.21 14.60 -0.18
CA THR A 6 7.11 13.16 -0.34
C THR A 6 5.71 12.74 0.11
N LEU A 7 4.81 12.52 -0.87
CA LEU A 7 3.43 12.12 -0.62
C LEU A 7 3.44 10.83 0.20
N THR A 8 2.88 10.87 1.41
CA THR A 8 2.78 9.67 2.23
C THR A 8 1.80 8.67 1.61
N PHE A 9 2.01 7.37 1.84
CA PHE A 9 1.11 6.34 1.32
C PHE A 9 -0.37 6.60 1.68
N CYS A 10 -0.64 7.09 2.88
CA CYS A 10 -1.98 7.46 3.32
C CYS A 10 -2.58 8.60 2.49
N GLN A 11 -1.80 9.65 2.21
CA GLN A 11 -2.25 10.76 1.37
C GLN A 11 -2.46 10.31 -0.08
N PHE A 12 -1.57 9.48 -0.61
CA PHE A 12 -1.68 8.89 -1.95
C PHE A 12 -2.98 8.10 -2.11
N LEU A 13 -3.30 7.21 -1.15
CA LEU A 13 -4.56 6.47 -1.17
C LEU A 13 -5.78 7.40 -1.12
N ARG A 14 -5.74 8.46 -0.30
CA ARG A 14 -6.84 9.43 -0.21
C ARG A 14 -7.02 10.28 -1.46
N GLN A 15 -5.97 10.48 -2.25
CA GLN A 15 -6.04 11.20 -3.54
C GLN A 15 -6.48 10.28 -4.67
N THR A 16 -6.10 9.00 -4.62
CA THR A 16 -6.39 8.02 -5.67
C THR A 16 -7.79 7.41 -5.51
N LEU A 17 -8.21 7.19 -4.27
CA LEU A 17 -9.49 6.56 -3.94
C LEU A 17 -10.50 7.59 -3.44
N SER A 18 -11.76 7.41 -3.84
CA SER A 18 -12.88 8.13 -3.24
C SER A 18 -13.09 7.72 -1.79
N ILE A 19 -13.79 8.57 -1.02
CA ILE A 19 -14.04 8.35 0.42
C ILE A 19 -14.70 6.97 0.65
N ASP A 20 -15.68 6.60 -0.15
CA ASP A 20 -16.37 5.31 -0.04
C ASP A 20 -15.43 4.11 -0.29
N GLN A 21 -14.53 4.23 -1.28
CA GLN A 21 -13.54 3.20 -1.58
C GLN A 21 -12.50 3.08 -0.47
N PHE A 22 -12.11 4.21 0.12
CA PHE A 22 -11.18 4.24 1.25
C PHE A 22 -11.80 3.62 2.51
N GLU A 23 -13.08 3.87 2.79
CA GLU A 23 -13.80 3.23 3.89
C GLU A 23 -13.98 1.72 3.67
N ALA A 24 -14.27 1.32 2.43
CA ALA A 24 -14.38 -0.08 2.04
C ALA A 24 -13.03 -0.81 1.95
N LEU A 25 -11.90 -0.09 1.93
CA LEU A 25 -10.56 -0.64 1.67
C LEU A 25 -10.21 -1.82 2.58
N SER A 26 -10.55 -1.73 3.86
CA SER A 26 -10.31 -2.82 4.83
C SER A 26 -11.03 -4.11 4.42
N LYS A 27 -12.28 -4.00 3.95
CA LYS A 27 -13.08 -5.13 3.46
C LYS A 27 -12.53 -5.65 2.15
N THR A 28 -12.19 -4.77 1.21
CA THR A 28 -11.64 -5.14 -0.11
C THR A 28 -10.31 -5.88 0.01
N LEU A 29 -9.42 -5.43 0.90
CA LEU A 29 -8.15 -6.10 1.18
C LEU A 29 -8.33 -7.38 2.03
N GLY A 30 -9.49 -7.57 2.64
CA GLY A 30 -9.77 -8.70 3.55
C GLY A 30 -9.02 -8.59 4.88
N ILE A 31 -8.80 -7.37 5.37
CA ILE A 31 -8.07 -7.09 6.62
C ILE A 31 -8.97 -6.40 7.63
N SER A 32 -8.64 -6.53 8.91
CA SER A 32 -9.33 -5.77 9.95
C SER A 32 -8.99 -4.28 9.89
N GLN A 33 -9.87 -3.42 10.40
CA GLN A 33 -9.64 -1.98 10.43
C GLN A 33 -8.39 -1.58 11.25
N ASN A 34 -8.04 -2.38 12.25
CA ASN A 34 -6.78 -2.24 12.99
C ASN A 34 -5.56 -2.49 12.10
N LYS A 35 -5.60 -3.52 11.24
CA LYS A 35 -4.53 -3.79 10.28
C LYS A 35 -4.44 -2.68 9.23
N LEU A 36 -5.58 -2.18 8.75
CA LEU A 36 -5.60 -1.01 7.86
C LEU A 36 -4.93 0.21 8.51
N THR A 37 -5.27 0.50 9.76
CA THR A 37 -4.68 1.64 10.49
C THR A 37 -3.16 1.47 10.67
N ARG A 38 -2.70 0.24 10.94
CA ARG A 38 -1.26 -0.08 11.01
C ARG A 38 -0.58 0.09 9.66
N LEU A 39 -1.20 -0.36 8.57
CA LEU A 39 -0.69 -0.20 7.21
C LEU A 39 -0.53 1.27 6.82
N LEU A 40 -1.50 2.12 7.17
CA LEU A 40 -1.43 3.56 6.91
C LEU A 40 -0.34 4.28 7.75
N LYS A 41 -0.03 3.76 8.94
CA LYS A 41 1.00 4.32 9.83
C LYS A 41 2.40 3.75 9.57
N THR A 42 2.49 2.49 9.15
CA THR A 42 3.72 1.72 9.03
C THR A 42 3.62 0.84 7.78
N PRO A 43 3.72 1.44 6.57
CA PRO A 43 3.59 0.72 5.31
C PRO A 43 4.66 -0.37 5.13
N ALA A 44 5.86 -0.18 5.70
CA ALA A 44 6.97 -1.16 5.68
C ALA A 44 6.62 -2.54 6.24
N ASP A 45 5.72 -2.62 7.21
CA ASP A 45 5.32 -3.88 7.87
C ASP A 45 4.11 -4.55 7.19
N THR A 46 3.79 -4.13 5.97
CA THR A 46 2.64 -4.65 5.22
C THR A 46 2.92 -6.05 4.67
N PRO A 47 2.04 -7.04 4.88
CA PRO A 47 2.21 -8.37 4.31
C PRO A 47 2.17 -8.36 2.78
N TYR A 48 2.97 -9.23 2.16
CA TYR A 48 3.05 -9.41 0.71
C TYR A 48 1.68 -9.53 0.02
N GLU A 49 0.75 -10.34 0.57
CA GLU A 49 -0.60 -10.51 0.02
C GLU A 49 -1.40 -9.21 -0.05
N VAL A 50 -1.19 -8.32 0.93
CA VAL A 50 -1.87 -7.03 0.97
C VAL A 50 -1.26 -6.08 -0.05
N VAL A 51 0.06 -6.13 -0.26
CA VAL A 51 0.77 -5.36 -1.30
C VAL A 51 0.28 -5.76 -2.69
N LEU A 52 0.11 -7.06 -2.96
CA LEU A 52 -0.44 -7.54 -4.22
C LEU A 52 -1.88 -7.03 -4.46
N LYS A 53 -2.77 -7.22 -3.48
CA LYS A 53 -4.16 -6.76 -3.58
C LYS A 53 -4.27 -5.24 -3.74
N LEU A 54 -3.38 -4.48 -3.10
CA LEU A 54 -3.31 -3.04 -3.29
C LEU A 54 -2.88 -2.69 -4.71
N GLY A 55 -1.92 -3.40 -5.28
CA GLY A 55 -1.53 -3.23 -6.66
C GLY A 55 -2.69 -3.49 -7.63
N GLU A 56 -3.40 -4.60 -7.45
CA GLU A 56 -4.61 -4.93 -8.22
C GLU A 56 -5.72 -3.88 -8.07
N LEU A 57 -5.95 -3.39 -6.85
CA LEU A 57 -7.00 -2.40 -6.56
C LEU A 57 -6.71 -1.05 -7.21
N LEU A 58 -5.44 -0.64 -7.20
CA LEU A 58 -5.01 0.67 -7.69
C LEU A 58 -4.62 0.63 -9.17
N ASP A 59 -4.63 -0.54 -9.79
CA ASP A 59 -4.08 -0.79 -11.14
C ASP A 59 -2.62 -0.33 -11.26
N ILE A 60 -1.83 -0.59 -10.20
CA ILE A 60 -0.41 -0.23 -10.08
C ILE A 60 0.39 -1.48 -9.80
N LYS A 61 1.59 -1.60 -10.34
CA LYS A 61 2.45 -2.75 -10.04
C LYS A 61 2.83 -2.75 -8.56
N ALA A 62 2.73 -3.92 -7.92
CA ALA A 62 3.14 -4.09 -6.53
C ALA A 62 4.55 -3.55 -6.26
N ILE A 63 5.51 -3.80 -7.16
CA ILE A 63 6.89 -3.29 -7.03
C ILE A 63 6.99 -1.76 -7.03
N GLU A 64 6.12 -1.06 -7.74
CA GLU A 64 6.08 0.40 -7.74
C GLU A 64 5.60 0.91 -6.37
N LEU A 65 4.61 0.24 -5.78
CA LEU A 65 4.17 0.54 -4.41
C LEU A 65 5.27 0.28 -3.38
N VAL A 66 6.04 -0.80 -3.53
CA VAL A 66 7.20 -1.08 -2.66
C VAL A 66 8.24 0.03 -2.80
N ASN A 67 8.63 0.39 -4.02
CA ASN A 67 9.71 1.35 -4.26
C ASN A 67 9.32 2.79 -3.91
N GLN A 68 8.07 3.17 -4.09
CA GLN A 68 7.60 4.54 -3.90
C GLN A 68 7.21 4.84 -2.45
N PHE A 69 6.73 3.83 -1.72
CA PHE A 69 6.16 4.01 -0.38
C PHE A 69 6.76 3.08 0.68
N ASP A 70 7.86 2.40 0.35
CA ASP A 70 8.50 1.37 1.18
C ASP A 70 7.53 0.27 1.61
N LEU A 71 6.50 -0.01 0.79
CA LEU A 71 5.38 -0.86 1.18
C LEU A 71 5.85 -2.31 1.35
N GLY A 72 5.73 -2.87 2.55
CA GLY A 72 6.09 -4.25 2.84
C GLY A 72 7.59 -4.56 2.81
N ILE A 73 8.48 -3.56 2.76
CA ILE A 73 9.93 -3.79 2.67
C ILE A 73 10.50 -4.66 3.81
N ASP A 74 9.88 -4.64 4.99
CA ASP A 74 10.28 -5.46 6.15
C ASP A 74 9.71 -6.89 6.12
N LYS A 75 8.72 -7.15 5.26
CA LYS A 75 7.96 -8.41 5.20
C LYS A 75 8.10 -9.16 3.89
N ILE A 76 8.39 -8.48 2.79
CA ILE A 76 8.59 -9.08 1.49
C ILE A 76 9.95 -9.75 1.48
N THR A 77 9.95 -11.08 1.34
CA THR A 77 11.19 -11.86 1.20
C THR A 77 11.81 -11.67 -0.18
N ILE A 78 13.11 -11.95 -0.32
CA ILE A 78 13.83 -11.90 -1.61
C ILE A 78 13.12 -12.71 -2.70
N ARG A 79 12.55 -13.87 -2.34
CA ARG A 79 11.78 -14.72 -3.27
C ARG A 79 10.50 -14.04 -3.74
N GLN A 80 9.76 -13.42 -2.82
CA GLN A 80 8.54 -12.68 -3.15
C GLN A 80 8.82 -11.41 -3.94
N HIS A 81 9.91 -10.72 -3.63
CA HIS A 81 10.38 -9.57 -4.39
C HIS A 81 10.62 -9.93 -5.87
N SER A 82 11.20 -11.10 -6.13
CA SER A 82 11.43 -11.59 -7.50
C SER A 82 10.13 -11.93 -8.25
N LEU A 83 9.02 -12.14 -7.54
CA LEU A 83 7.70 -12.45 -8.12
C LEU A 83 6.86 -11.20 -8.42
N ILE A 84 7.21 -10.04 -7.87
CA ILE A 84 6.48 -8.78 -8.07
C ILE A 84 7.15 -7.82 -9.06
N GLN A 85 8.36 -8.15 -9.52
CA GLN A 85 9.09 -7.40 -10.56
C GLN A 85 8.40 -7.48 -11.92
#